data_AF-A0A944AGV3-F1
#
_entry.id   AF-A0A944AGV3-F1
#
_cell.length_a   1.000
_cell.length_b   1.000
_cell.length_c   1.000
_cell.angle_alpha   90.00
_cell.angle_beta   90.00
_cell.angle_gamma   90.00
#
_symmetry.space_group_name_H-M   'P 1'
#
loop_
_entity.id
_entity.type
_entity.pdbx_description
1 polymer ?
#
loop_
_entity_poly.entity_id
_entity_poly.type
_entity_poly.pdbx_seq_one_letter_code
_entity_poly.pdbx_strand_id
1 'polypeptide(L)'
;MLSWAAAAFAQERLADSLHRSCNFTEAMEIYDSLLASSSDSLERERLQTKLLCSENASVMSGFVNEPVVVAKHLFSREDFFLYYPLEDRSWRPLPNLLDSLPDTYVKATWMPEGAEEIYFSRR
;
A
#
# COMPACT_ATOMS: atom_id res chain seq x y z
N MET A 1 -15.10 -28.79 -19.16
CA MET A 1 -13.81 -28.11 -18.86
C MET A 1 -13.88 -26.59 -18.99
N LEU A 2 -14.45 -26.01 -20.06
CA LEU A 2 -14.52 -24.54 -20.25
C LEU A 2 -15.28 -23.76 -19.16
N SER A 3 -16.33 -24.32 -18.56
CA SER A 3 -17.09 -23.61 -17.51
C SER A 3 -16.34 -23.49 -16.19
N TRP A 4 -15.45 -24.44 -15.89
CA TRP A 4 -14.73 -24.49 -14.62
C TRP A 4 -13.58 -23.47 -14.59
N ALA A 5 -12.82 -23.38 -15.69
CA ALA A 5 -11.77 -22.36 -15.81
C ALA A 5 -12.36 -20.93 -15.73
N ALA A 6 -13.50 -20.68 -16.37
CA ALA A 6 -14.17 -19.38 -16.30
C ALA A 6 -14.62 -19.03 -14.86
N ALA A 7 -15.08 -20.03 -14.10
CA ALA A 7 -15.44 -19.86 -12.70
C ALA A 7 -14.21 -19.58 -11.81
N ALA A 8 -13.12 -20.33 -12.00
CA ALA A 8 -11.86 -20.10 -11.27
C ALA A 8 -11.30 -18.69 -11.52
N PHE A 9 -11.30 -18.22 -12.78
CA PHE A 9 -10.91 -16.85 -13.11
C PHE A 9 -11.83 -15.80 -12.46
N ALA A 10 -13.12 -16.06 -12.35
CA ALA A 10 -14.04 -15.14 -11.68
C ALA A 10 -13.80 -15.06 -10.17
N GLN A 11 -13.56 -16.21 -9.53
CA GLN A 11 -13.20 -16.29 -8.11
C GLN A 11 -11.87 -15.60 -7.82
N GLU A 12 -10.87 -15.80 -8.68
CA GLU A 12 -9.59 -15.13 -8.51
C GLU A 12 -9.71 -13.60 -8.63
N ARG A 13 -10.51 -13.09 -9.58
CA ARG A 13 -10.77 -11.65 -9.68
C ARG A 13 -11.49 -11.10 -8.44
N LEU A 14 -12.38 -11.90 -7.85
CA LEU A 14 -13.04 -11.53 -6.60
C LEU A 14 -12.01 -11.44 -5.46
N ALA A 15 -11.13 -12.43 -5.32
CA ALA A 15 -10.04 -12.43 -4.34
C ALA A 15 -9.10 -11.23 -4.52
N ASP A 16 -8.74 -10.89 -5.77
CA ASP A 16 -7.94 -9.70 -6.09
C ASP A 16 -8.64 -8.41 -5.63
N SER A 17 -9.97 -8.31 -5.80
CA SER A 17 -10.76 -7.16 -5.35
C SER A 17 -10.84 -7.06 -3.83
N LEU A 18 -11.00 -8.20 -3.14
CA LEU A 18 -11.02 -8.28 -1.69
C LEU A 18 -9.67 -7.87 -1.10
N HIS A 19 -8.57 -8.35 -1.67
CA HIS A 19 -7.22 -7.93 -1.29
C HIS A 19 -7.04 -6.40 -1.42
N ARG A 20 -7.47 -5.81 -2.55
CA ARG A 20 -7.38 -4.35 -2.77
C ARG A 20 -8.25 -3.51 -1.83
N SER A 21 -9.32 -4.11 -1.28
CA SER A 21 -10.21 -3.46 -0.32
C SER A 21 -9.84 -3.80 1.13
N CYS A 22 -8.65 -4.37 1.35
CA CYS A 22 -8.13 -4.78 2.66
C CYS A 22 -8.95 -5.88 3.36
N ASN A 23 -9.86 -6.56 2.65
CA ASN A 23 -10.58 -7.73 3.14
C ASN A 23 -9.71 -8.99 2.98
N PHE A 24 -8.57 -9.01 3.67
CA PHE A 24 -7.52 -10.00 3.44
C PHE A 24 -7.94 -11.42 3.81
N THR A 25 -8.73 -11.61 4.88
CA THR A 25 -9.20 -12.94 5.32
C THR A 25 -10.03 -13.63 4.23
N GLU A 26 -11.03 -12.94 3.68
CA GLU A 26 -11.88 -13.48 2.60
C GLU A 26 -11.08 -13.72 1.31
N ALA A 27 -10.09 -12.87 1.01
CA ALA A 27 -9.21 -13.08 -0.13
C ALA A 27 -8.35 -14.36 0.02
N MET A 28 -7.80 -14.61 1.21
CA MET A 28 -6.99 -15.79 1.52
C MET A 28 -7.81 -17.08 1.40
N GLU A 29 -9.03 -17.11 1.92
CA GLU A 29 -9.93 -18.28 1.80
C GLU A 29 -10.17 -18.67 0.34
N ILE A 30 -10.36 -17.67 -0.55
CA ILE A 30 -10.55 -17.93 -1.97
C ILE A 30 -9.24 -18.44 -2.61
N TYR A 31 -8.08 -17.83 -2.33
CA TYR A 31 -6.81 -18.30 -2.88
C TYR A 31 -6.47 -19.73 -2.44
N ASP A 32 -6.71 -20.09 -1.18
CA ASP A 32 -6.54 -21.45 -0.68
C ASP A 32 -7.46 -22.45 -1.39
N SER A 33 -8.73 -22.07 -1.59
CA SER A 33 -9.67 -22.92 -2.32
C SER A 33 -9.24 -23.17 -3.78
N LEU A 34 -8.73 -22.13 -4.45
CA LEU A 34 -8.19 -22.23 -5.81
C LEU A 34 -6.93 -23.09 -5.85
N LEU A 35 -6.01 -22.93 -4.88
CA LEU A 35 -4.81 -23.73 -4.73
C LEU A 35 -5.09 -25.21 -4.51
N ALA A 36 -6.09 -25.54 -3.67
CA ALA A 36 -6.49 -26.92 -3.44
C ALA A 36 -7.06 -27.57 -4.70
N SER A 37 -7.65 -26.78 -5.59
CA SER A 37 -8.32 -27.25 -6.80
C SER A 37 -7.43 -27.24 -8.06
N SER A 38 -6.31 -26.51 -8.05
CA SER A 38 -5.40 -26.42 -9.19
C SER A 38 -4.35 -27.52 -9.20
N SER A 39 -4.18 -28.18 -10.35
CA SER A 39 -3.11 -29.15 -10.62
C SER A 39 -1.96 -28.58 -11.47
N ASP A 40 -2.11 -27.35 -11.98
CA ASP A 40 -1.10 -26.68 -12.81
C ASP A 40 -0.04 -26.03 -11.91
N SER A 41 1.22 -26.44 -12.05
CA SER A 41 2.32 -25.94 -11.22
C SER A 41 2.54 -24.43 -11.33
N LEU A 42 2.37 -23.84 -12.52
CA LEU A 42 2.56 -22.40 -12.73
C LEU A 42 1.41 -21.61 -12.09
N GLU A 43 0.20 -22.13 -12.19
CA GLU A 43 -0.96 -21.52 -11.54
C GLU A 43 -0.82 -21.58 -10.01
N ARG A 44 -0.37 -22.71 -9.48
CA ARG A 44 -0.15 -22.91 -8.04
C ARG A 44 0.91 -21.96 -7.50
N GLU A 45 2.06 -21.80 -8.16
CA GLU A 45 3.11 -20.86 -7.74
C GLU A 45 2.57 -19.42 -7.69
N ARG A 46 1.82 -19.01 -8.71
CA ARG A 46 1.19 -17.69 -8.78
C ARG A 46 0.17 -17.49 -7.66
N LEU A 47 -0.70 -18.47 -7.40
CA LEU A 47 -1.70 -18.39 -6.33
C LEU A 47 -1.05 -18.40 -4.94
N GLN A 48 0.02 -19.17 -4.73
CA GLN A 48 0.81 -19.14 -3.47
C GLN A 48 1.41 -17.76 -3.22
N THR A 49 1.91 -17.11 -4.26
CA THR A 49 2.42 -15.73 -4.16
C THR A 49 1.31 -14.77 -3.72
N LYS A 50 0.12 -14.87 -4.31
CA LYS A 50 -1.04 -14.03 -3.94
C LYS A 50 -1.52 -14.28 -2.50
N LEU A 51 -1.53 -15.54 -2.06
CA LEU A 51 -1.84 -15.92 -0.69
C LEU A 51 -0.85 -15.28 0.29
N LEU A 52 0.45 -15.48 0.06
CA LEU A 52 1.52 -14.92 0.90
C LEU A 52 1.46 -13.38 0.96
N CYS A 53 1.16 -12.71 -0.16
CA CYS A 53 0.95 -11.26 -0.18
C CYS A 53 -0.22 -10.84 0.71
N SER A 54 -1.30 -11.62 0.74
CA SER A 54 -2.47 -11.32 1.57
C SER A 54 -2.22 -11.59 3.05
N GLU A 55 -1.47 -12.66 3.39
CA GLU A 55 -1.00 -12.94 4.75
C GLU A 55 -0.14 -11.78 5.27
N ASN A 56 0.86 -11.36 4.48
CA ASN A 56 1.73 -10.25 4.83
C ASN A 56 0.95 -8.94 5.01
N ALA A 57 0.03 -8.63 4.10
CA ALA A 57 -0.80 -7.43 4.18
C ALA A 57 -1.74 -7.45 5.41
N SER A 58 -2.28 -8.63 5.76
CA SER A 58 -3.09 -8.81 6.96
C SER A 58 -2.30 -8.61 8.25
N VAL A 59 -1.01 -9.00 8.28
CA VAL A 59 -0.14 -8.72 9.43
C VAL A 59 0.18 -7.23 9.48
N MET A 60 0.51 -6.63 8.32
CA MET A 60 0.86 -5.22 8.23
C MET A 60 -0.30 -4.29 8.58
N SER A 61 -1.56 -4.67 8.35
CA SER A 61 -2.72 -3.83 8.67
C SER A 61 -2.81 -3.46 10.16
N GLY A 62 -2.29 -4.31 11.05
CA GLY A 62 -2.20 -4.01 12.48
C GLY A 62 -1.16 -2.93 12.85
N PHE A 63 -0.25 -2.61 11.94
CA PHE A 63 0.78 -1.58 12.11
C PHE A 63 0.49 -0.30 11.32
N VAL A 64 -0.53 -0.33 10.45
CA VAL A 64 -0.93 0.83 9.65
C VAL A 64 -1.93 1.66 10.45
N ASN A 65 -1.58 2.93 10.69
CA ASN A 65 -2.54 3.89 11.23
C ASN A 65 -3.60 4.19 10.15
N GLU A 66 -4.88 4.03 10.48
CA GLU A 66 -5.97 4.45 9.62
C GLU A 66 -6.27 5.94 9.88
N PRO A 67 -5.91 6.87 8.97
CA PRO A 67 -6.17 8.28 9.18
C PRO A 67 -7.68 8.55 9.10
N VAL A 68 -8.30 8.82 10.23
CA VAL A 68 -9.71 9.22 10.29
C VAL A 68 -9.81 10.73 10.13
N VAL A 69 -10.70 11.18 9.25
CA VAL A 69 -11.03 12.61 9.13
C VAL A 69 -11.80 13.04 10.37
N VAL A 70 -11.13 13.70 11.31
CA VAL A 70 -11.74 14.20 12.56
C VAL A 70 -12.51 15.51 12.36
N ALA A 71 -12.14 16.30 11.35
CA ALA A 71 -12.83 17.55 11.03
C ALA A 71 -12.62 17.94 9.55
N LYS A 72 -13.56 18.72 9.01
CA LYS A 72 -13.45 19.37 7.71
C LYS A 72 -13.75 20.85 7.89
N HIS A 73 -12.82 21.70 7.46
CA HIS A 73 -12.97 23.15 7.52
C HIS A 73 -12.70 23.77 6.15
N LEU A 74 -13.49 24.79 5.82
CA LEU A 74 -13.25 25.64 4.67
C LEU A 74 -12.34 26.78 5.13
N PHE A 75 -11.19 26.91 4.49
CA PHE A 75 -10.27 28.02 4.72
C PHE A 75 -10.25 28.92 3.49
N SER A 76 -10.10 30.23 3.68
CA SER A 76 -9.74 31.10 2.57
C SER A 76 -8.40 30.65 2.00
N ARG A 77 -8.23 30.73 0.68
CA ARG A 77 -6.93 30.49 0.04
C ARG A 77 -5.86 31.43 0.55
N GLU A 78 -6.26 32.61 1.01
CA GLU A 78 -5.41 33.64 1.61
C GLU A 78 -5.09 33.36 3.08
N ASP A 79 -5.74 32.39 3.73
CA ASP A 79 -5.44 31.99 5.11
C ASP A 79 -4.63 30.69 5.17
N PHE A 80 -4.47 30.00 4.03
CA PHE A 80 -3.68 28.78 3.91
C PHE A 80 -2.21 29.11 3.64
N PHE A 81 -1.56 29.74 4.61
CA PHE A 81 -0.11 29.91 4.59
C PHE A 81 0.54 28.93 5.57
N LEU A 82 1.40 28.05 5.05
CA LEU A 82 2.30 27.28 5.89
C LEU A 82 3.40 28.23 6.40
N TYR A 83 3.16 28.92 7.52
CA TYR A 83 4.12 29.84 8.10
C TYR A 83 5.21 29.06 8.86
N TYR A 84 6.41 28.97 8.28
CA TYR A 84 7.61 28.39 8.90
C TYR A 84 8.65 29.50 9.12
N PRO A 85 8.76 30.07 10.33
CA PRO A 85 9.68 31.17 10.59
C PRO A 85 11.09 30.63 10.90
N LEU A 86 12.05 30.79 9.99
CA LEU A 86 13.47 30.52 10.28
C LEU A 86 14.37 31.59 9.65
N GLU A 87 15.40 32.00 10.40
CA GLU A 87 16.22 33.21 10.17
C GLU A 87 17.06 33.18 8.88
N ASP A 88 17.28 32.02 8.25
CA ASP A 88 18.25 31.87 7.16
C ASP A 88 17.86 30.92 6.01
N ARG A 89 16.58 30.49 5.93
CA ARG A 89 16.05 29.62 4.84
C ARG A 89 16.74 28.26 4.66
N SER A 90 17.43 27.70 5.67
CA SER A 90 18.24 26.48 5.44
C SER A 90 17.81 25.26 6.27
N TRP A 91 17.13 24.27 5.64
CA TRP A 91 16.99 22.90 6.21
C TRP A 91 16.90 21.78 5.14
N ARG A 92 17.58 20.65 5.41
CA ARG A 92 17.39 19.27 4.88
C ARG A 92 17.89 18.25 5.92
N PRO A 93 17.25 17.06 6.07
CA PRO A 93 17.85 15.82 5.52
C PRO A 93 16.85 14.71 5.09
N LEU A 94 17.13 14.09 3.93
CA LEU A 94 16.67 12.72 3.57
C LEU A 94 17.57 12.14 2.46
N PRO A 95 18.27 11.01 2.67
CA PRO A 95 18.85 10.24 1.57
C PRO A 95 17.92 9.09 1.18
N ASN A 96 17.44 9.11 -0.08
CA ASN A 96 16.55 8.12 -0.68
C ASN A 96 17.37 7.19 -1.59
N LEU A 97 17.23 5.87 -1.42
CA LEU A 97 18.15 4.83 -1.93
C LEU A 97 17.91 4.43 -3.40
N LEU A 98 17.42 5.34 -4.25
CA LEU A 98 17.22 5.09 -5.69
C LEU A 98 17.81 6.23 -6.51
N ASP A 99 19.11 6.39 -6.35
CA ASP A 99 19.93 7.28 -7.15
C ASP A 99 20.17 6.62 -8.52
N SER A 100 19.18 6.75 -9.41
CA SER A 100 19.32 6.98 -10.86
C SER A 100 17.95 6.77 -11.55
N LEU A 101 17.37 7.87 -12.07
CA LEU A 101 16.24 7.98 -13.02
C LEU A 101 14.83 8.32 -12.44
N PRO A 102 13.97 8.99 -13.25
CA PRO A 102 13.07 10.04 -12.79
C PRO A 102 11.68 9.50 -12.47
N ASP A 103 11.27 9.59 -11.21
CA ASP A 103 9.84 9.61 -10.87
C ASP A 103 9.59 10.74 -9.87
N THR A 104 8.67 11.63 -10.20
CA THR A 104 8.66 13.01 -9.66
C THR A 104 7.96 13.14 -8.30
N TYR A 105 7.65 12.04 -7.60
CA TYR A 105 6.99 12.06 -6.30
C TYR A 105 7.47 10.91 -5.42
N VAL A 106 7.87 11.25 -4.19
CA VAL A 106 8.20 10.28 -3.14
C VAL A 106 6.90 9.62 -2.69
N LYS A 107 6.71 8.33 -3.02
CA LYS A 107 5.46 7.58 -2.72
C LYS A 107 5.48 6.91 -1.34
N ALA A 108 6.65 6.71 -0.75
CA ALA A 108 6.85 6.23 0.62
C ALA A 108 8.23 6.66 1.13
N THR A 109 8.38 6.83 2.44
CA THR A 109 9.64 7.19 3.11
C THR A 109 9.77 6.38 4.39
N TRP A 110 10.93 5.77 4.60
CA TRP A 110 11.20 5.00 5.81
C TRP A 110 11.49 5.94 7.00
N MET A 111 10.85 5.67 8.14
CA MET A 111 10.98 6.42 9.38
C MET A 111 11.62 5.50 10.44
N PRO A 112 12.80 5.85 11.00
CA PRO A 112 13.42 5.06 12.06
C PRO A 112 12.55 4.99 13.31
N GLU A 113 12.62 3.87 14.04
CA GLU A 113 11.94 3.70 15.32
C GLU A 113 12.45 4.70 16.35
N GLY A 114 11.55 5.52 16.90
CA GLY A 114 11.86 6.61 17.85
C GLY A 114 12.18 7.96 17.21
N ALA A 115 12.12 8.10 15.89
CA ALA A 115 12.14 9.42 15.26
C ALA A 115 10.80 10.14 15.50
N GLU A 116 10.82 11.44 15.80
CA GLU A 116 9.61 12.26 15.97
C GLU A 116 9.36 13.21 14.78
N GLU A 117 10.39 13.50 13.95
CA GLU A 117 10.31 14.45 12.83
C GLU A 117 11.19 14.06 11.63
N ILE A 118 10.79 14.45 10.41
CA ILE A 118 11.55 14.29 9.15
C ILE A 118 11.42 15.57 8.30
N TYR A 119 12.51 16.05 7.70
CA TYR A 119 12.54 17.30 6.92
C TYR A 119 13.07 17.11 5.48
N PHE A 120 12.42 17.72 4.48
CA PHE A 120 12.95 17.83 3.11
C PHE A 120 12.59 19.19 2.47
N SER A 121 13.31 19.57 1.41
CA SER A 121 12.95 20.70 0.54
C SER A 121 12.95 20.31 -0.93
N ARG A 122 12.08 20.95 -1.73
CA ARG A 122 12.02 20.83 -3.18
C ARG A 122 11.98 22.23 -3.79
N ARG A 123 12.70 22.42 -4.91
CA ARG A 123 12.68 23.67 -5.70
C ARG A 123 11.27 24.06 -6.11
#